data_AF-A0A4Q7IKI5-F1
#
_entry.id   AF-A0A4Q7IKI5-F1
#
_cell.length_a   1.000
_cell.length_b   1.000
_cell.length_c   1.000
_cell.angle_alpha   90.00
_cell.angle_beta   90.00
_cell.angle_gamma   90.00
#
_symmetry.space_group_name_H-M   'P 1'
#
loop_
_entity.id
_entity.type
_entity.pdbx_description
1 polymer ?
#
loop_
_entity_poly.entity_id
_entity_poly.type
_entity_poly.pdbx_seq_one_letter_code
_entity_poly.pdbx_strand_id
1 'polypeptide(L)'
;MSNFERHPKFVILDSPLTTYRAGDNDVSDDEVQLHKDMIFAFYIDLCDSFKDKQIIVFENQEPDEDLKSKMTYYHFSKNREIGRYGFFPVV
;
A
#
# COMPACT_ATOMS: atom_id res chain seq x y z
N MET A 1 25.96 8.93 22.56
CA MET A 1 24.96 7.86 22.76
C MET A 1 24.63 7.31 21.37
N SER A 2 24.80 6.01 21.17
CA SER A 2 24.74 5.36 19.85
C SER A 2 23.32 5.37 19.27
N ASN A 3 23.14 5.95 18.08
CA ASN A 3 21.95 5.76 17.25
C ASN A 3 21.87 4.30 16.81
N PHE A 4 21.29 3.44 17.65
CA PHE A 4 20.76 2.17 17.18
C PHE A 4 19.44 2.46 16.48
N GLU A 5 19.52 2.94 15.24
CA GLU A 5 18.36 2.90 14.34
C GLU A 5 18.06 1.42 14.08
N ARG A 6 17.06 0.87 14.78
CA ARG A 6 16.65 -0.54 14.67
C ARG A 6 15.99 -0.88 13.32
N HIS A 7 16.03 0.02 12.34
CA HIS A 7 15.37 -0.13 11.05
C HIS A 7 16.36 0.13 9.90
N PRO A 8 16.44 -0.73 8.87
CA PRO A 8 17.46 -0.66 7.81
C PRO A 8 17.38 0.55 6.85
N LYS A 9 16.70 1.65 7.21
CA LYS A 9 16.33 2.79 6.31
C LYS A 9 15.63 2.39 5.00
N PHE A 10 15.42 1.10 4.79
CA PHE A 10 14.85 0.47 3.62
C PHE A 10 14.05 -0.75 4.06
N VAL A 11 12.79 -0.86 3.64
CA VAL A 11 11.95 -2.05 3.86
C VAL A 11 11.12 -2.33 2.61
N ILE A 12 10.91 -3.62 2.34
CA ILE A 12 9.91 -4.11 1.38
C ILE A 12 8.81 -4.80 2.18
N LEU A 13 7.56 -4.39 1.96
CA LEU A 13 6.37 -5.04 2.49
C LEU A 13 5.68 -5.76 1.35
N ASP A 14 5.52 -7.08 1.47
CA ASP A 14 4.81 -7.90 0.49
C ASP A 14 3.42 -8.25 1.02
N SER A 15 2.40 -7.72 0.36
CA SER A 15 0.98 -7.96 0.61
C SER A 15 0.51 -7.70 2.06
N PRO A 16 0.88 -6.56 2.70
CA PRO A 16 0.61 -6.32 4.12
C PRO A 16 -0.87 -6.16 4.47
N LEU A 17 -1.76 -5.91 3.50
CA LEU A 17 -3.18 -5.66 3.73
C LEU A 17 -4.05 -6.93 3.58
N THR A 18 -3.45 -8.05 3.17
CA THR A 18 -4.17 -9.31 2.89
C THR A 18 -4.73 -10.03 4.13
N THR A 19 -4.36 -9.62 5.35
CA THR A 19 -4.74 -10.31 6.58
C THR A 19 -6.11 -9.93 7.12
N TYR A 20 -6.77 -8.90 6.58
CA TYR A 20 -8.13 -8.55 6.99
C TYR A 20 -9.16 -9.55 6.42
N ARG A 21 -9.66 -10.43 7.28
CA ARG A 21 -10.90 -11.18 7.02
C ARG A 21 -12.06 -10.44 7.65
N ALA A 22 -12.98 -9.93 6.82
CA ALA A 22 -14.36 -9.72 7.26
C ALA A 22 -14.87 -11.07 7.82
N GLY A 23 -15.59 -11.05 8.94
CA GLY A 23 -16.09 -12.28 9.56
C GLY A 23 -16.96 -13.08 8.58
N ASP A 24 -17.20 -14.36 8.87
CA ASP A 24 -17.95 -15.27 7.97
C ASP A 24 -19.44 -14.89 7.76
N ASN A 25 -19.90 -13.72 8.19
CA ASN A 25 -21.27 -13.24 8.05
C ASN A 25 -21.31 -12.01 7.14
N ASP A 26 -22.40 -11.87 6.38
CA ASP A 26 -22.73 -10.78 5.46
C ASP A 26 -21.97 -9.47 5.75
N VAL A 27 -21.02 -9.14 4.86
CA VAL A 27 -20.21 -7.92 4.97
C VAL A 27 -21.16 -6.73 5.01
N SER A 28 -21.29 -6.11 6.18
CA SER A 28 -22.11 -4.92 6.35
C SER A 28 -21.45 -3.72 5.67
N ASP A 29 -22.23 -2.70 5.31
CA ASP A 29 -21.70 -1.44 4.80
C ASP A 29 -20.66 -0.82 5.76
N ASP A 30 -20.85 -1.00 7.07
CA ASP A 30 -19.94 -0.56 8.12
C ASP A 30 -18.59 -1.30 8.07
N GLU A 31 -18.59 -2.61 7.79
CA GLU A 31 -17.36 -3.39 7.62
C GLU A 31 -16.59 -2.98 6.35
N VAL A 32 -17.31 -2.70 5.25
CA VAL A 32 -16.69 -2.17 4.02
C VAL A 32 -16.02 -0.83 4.29
N GLN A 33 -16.70 0.06 5.02
CA GLN A 33 -16.16 1.37 5.34
C GLN A 33 -14.96 1.27 6.27
N LEU A 34 -15.03 0.45 7.31
CA LEU A 34 -13.91 0.20 8.22
C LEU A 34 -12.67 -0.32 7.47
N HIS A 35 -12.86 -1.20 6.50
CA HIS A 35 -11.77 -1.70 5.68
C HIS A 35 -11.13 -0.59 4.82
N LYS A 36 -11.92 0.30 4.21
CA LYS A 36 -11.39 1.46 3.48
C LYS A 36 -10.60 2.40 4.39
N ASP A 37 -11.15 2.70 5.57
CA ASP A 37 -10.50 3.57 6.55
C ASP A 37 -9.17 2.97 7.03
N MET A 38 -9.10 1.65 7.19
CA MET A 38 -7.86 0.92 7.51
C MET A 38 -6.81 1.04 6.41
N ILE A 39 -7.20 0.85 5.14
CA ILE A 39 -6.29 1.00 3.99
C ILE A 39 -5.75 2.44 3.93
N PHE A 40 -6.64 3.42 4.05
CA PHE A 40 -6.27 4.84 4.06
C PHE A 40 -5.28 5.13 5.19
N ALA A 41 -5.61 4.71 6.42
CA ALA A 41 -4.78 4.91 7.61
C ALA A 41 -3.39 4.28 7.46
N PHE A 42 -3.31 3.08 6.86
CA PHE A 42 -2.04 2.42 6.58
C PHE A 42 -1.16 3.26 5.64
N TYR A 43 -1.68 3.67 4.49
CA TYR A 43 -0.87 4.40 3.50
C TYR A 43 -0.51 5.81 3.96
N ILE A 44 -1.42 6.53 4.65
CA ILE A 44 -1.12 7.89 5.13
C ILE A 44 -0.04 7.87 6.22
N ASP A 45 -0.09 6.90 7.14
CA ASP A 45 0.95 6.76 8.17
C ASP A 45 2.32 6.49 7.54
N LEU A 46 2.38 5.62 6.51
CA LEU A 46 3.64 5.38 5.79
C LEU A 46 4.21 6.66 5.16
N CYS A 47 3.36 7.48 4.54
CA CYS A 47 3.76 8.72 3.89
C CYS A 47 4.22 9.79 4.90
N ASP A 48 3.58 9.87 6.06
CA ASP A 48 3.83 10.93 7.04
C ASP A 48 4.94 10.59 8.05
N SER A 49 5.03 9.33 8.47
CA SER A 49 5.91 8.89 9.57
C SER A 49 7.32 8.50 9.13
N PHE A 50 7.55 8.20 7.84
CA PHE A 50 8.80 7.60 7.37
C PHE A 50 9.49 8.37 6.22
N LYS A 51 9.40 9.71 6.24
CA LYS A 51 9.95 10.60 5.20
C LYS A 51 11.47 10.49 4.97
N ASP A 52 12.20 9.97 5.95
CA ASP A 52 13.65 9.77 5.92
C ASP A 52 14.07 8.32 5.57
N LYS A 53 13.11 7.46 5.19
CA LYS A 53 13.31 6.04 4.89
C LYS A 53 12.68 5.70 3.54
N GLN A 54 13.15 4.63 2.91
CA GLN A 54 12.53 4.07 1.73
C GLN A 54 11.66 2.86 2.12
N ILE A 55 10.38 2.91 1.77
CA ILE A 55 9.45 1.81 1.97
C ILE A 55 8.87 1.47 0.60
N ILE A 56 8.95 0.20 0.21
CA ILE A 56 8.35 -0.32 -1.00
C ILE A 56 7.24 -1.27 -0.59
N VAL A 57 6.03 -1.03 -1.07
CA VAL A 57 4.86 -1.88 -0.80
C VAL A 57 4.45 -2.56 -2.09
N PHE A 58 4.31 -3.88 -2.05
CA PHE A 58 3.63 -4.65 -3.09
C PHE A 58 2.27 -5.05 -2.57
N GLU A 59 1.21 -4.59 -3.23
CA GLU A 59 -0.15 -4.85 -2.80
C GLU A 59 -1.09 -4.75 -4.01
N ASN A 60 -2.19 -5.51 -3.98
CA ASN A 60 -3.23 -5.48 -4.99
C ASN A 60 -4.34 -4.48 -4.62
N GLN A 61 -4.47 -4.15 -3.34
CA GLN A 61 -5.37 -3.09 -2.87
C GLN A 61 -4.78 -1.71 -3.16
N GLU A 62 -5.52 -0.93 -3.94
CA GLU A 62 -5.14 0.41 -4.34
C GLU A 62 -5.27 1.41 -3.17
N PRO A 63 -4.31 2.34 -2.99
CA PRO A 63 -4.51 3.49 -2.13
C PRO A 63 -5.57 4.42 -2.71
N ASP A 64 -6.19 5.22 -1.85
CA ASP A 64 -7.09 6.29 -2.28
C ASP A 64 -6.38 7.28 -3.23
N GLU A 65 -7.13 7.82 -4.19
CA GLU A 65 -6.59 8.67 -5.28
C GLU A 65 -5.85 9.90 -4.76
N ASP A 66 -6.30 10.48 -3.66
CA ASP A 66 -5.68 11.64 -3.02
C ASP A 66 -4.31 11.29 -2.40
N LEU A 67 -4.14 10.06 -1.91
CA LEU A 67 -2.87 9.56 -1.37
C LEU A 67 -1.83 9.25 -2.44
N LYS A 68 -2.23 8.92 -3.68
CA LYS A 68 -1.29 8.61 -4.77
C LYS A 68 -0.30 9.75 -5.03
N SER A 69 -0.71 10.99 -4.80
CA SER A 69 0.16 12.18 -4.94
C SER A 69 1.25 12.30 -3.87
N LYS A 70 1.13 11.58 -2.75
CA LYS A 70 2.06 11.62 -1.60
C LYS A 70 3.14 10.54 -1.67
N MET A 71 3.06 9.63 -2.63
CA MET A 71 3.96 8.49 -2.77
C MET A 71 4.43 8.33 -4.22
N THR A 72 5.46 7.51 -4.43
CA THR A 72 5.75 7.01 -5.76
C THR A 72 4.84 5.82 -6.04
N TYR A 73 3.83 6.05 -6.88
CA TYR A 73 2.81 5.05 -7.19
C TYR A 73 3.03 4.42 -8.57
N TYR A 74 3.04 3.09 -8.63
CA TYR A 74 3.11 2.32 -9.87
C TYR A 74 1.91 1.39 -9.99
N HIS A 75 1.03 1.64 -10.97
CA HIS A 75 -0.10 0.77 -11.28
C HIS A 75 0.30 -0.30 -12.29
N PHE A 76 0.09 -1.57 -11.92
CA PHE A 76 0.27 -2.74 -12.78
C PHE A 76 -1.09 -3.28 -13.22
N SER A 77 -1.51 -2.95 -14.43
CA SER A 77 -2.88 -3.14 -14.91
C SER A 77 -3.12 -4.46 -15.66
N LYS A 78 -2.06 -5.14 -16.13
CA LYS A 78 -2.14 -6.21 -17.13
C LYS A 78 -2.85 -5.79 -18.44
N ASN A 79 -2.98 -4.49 -18.66
CA ASN A 79 -3.55 -3.88 -19.85
C ASN A 79 -2.42 -3.16 -20.61
N ARG A 80 -2.31 -3.40 -21.91
CA ARG A 80 -1.26 -2.79 -22.76
C ARG A 80 -1.47 -1.29 -22.96
N GLU A 81 -2.68 -0.79 -22.72
CA GLU A 81 -3.06 0.60 -22.97
C GLU A 81 -3.10 1.46 -21.69
N ILE A 82 -2.96 0.86 -20.50
CA ILE A 82 -3.12 1.57 -19.21
C ILE A 82 -1.94 1.28 -18.30
N GLY A 83 -1.21 2.31 -17.88
CA GLY A 83 -0.13 2.17 -16.89
C GLY A 83 0.93 1.14 -17.32
N ARG A 84 1.39 0.31 -16.38
CA ARG A 84 2.34 -0.78 -16.67
C ARG A 84 1.56 -2.08 -16.86
N TYR A 85 1.86 -2.84 -17.92
CA TYR A 85 1.28 -4.18 -18.10
C TYR A 85 1.69 -5.13 -16.95
N GLY A 86 2.95 -5.07 -16.54
CA GLY A 86 3.50 -5.86 -15.44
C GLY A 86 4.84 -5.31 -14.99
N PHE A 87 5.55 -6.06 -14.16
CA PHE A 87 6.87 -5.63 -13.67
C PHE A 87 7.88 -5.50 -14.81
N PHE A 88 7.85 -6.46 -15.75
CA PHE A 88 8.70 -6.46 -16.93
C PHE A 88 8.08 -5.67 -18.10
N PRO A 89 8.89 -5.00 -18.94
CA PRO A 89 8.42 -4.39 -20.17
C PRO A 89 7.75 -5.40 -21.11
N VAL A 90 6.72 -4.95 -21.83
CA VAL A 90 6.12 -5.70 -22.94
C VAL A 90 6.98 -5.36 -24.15
N VAL A 91 7.86 -6.27 -24.53
CA VAL A 91 8.64 -6.19 -25.78
C VAL A 91 7.73 -6.00 -26.99
#